data_AF-A0A2W6E346-F1
#
_entry.id   AF-A0A2W6E346-F1
#
_cell.length_a   1.000
_cell.length_b   1.000
_cell.length_c   1.000
_cell.angle_alpha   90.00
_cell.angle_beta   90.00
_cell.angle_gamma   90.00
#
_symmetry.space_group_name_H-M   'P 1'
#
loop_
_entity.id
_entity.type
_entity.pdbx_description
1 polymer ?
#
loop_
_entity_poly.entity_id
_entity_poly.type
_entity_poly.pdbx_seq_one_letter_code
_entity_poly.pdbx_strand_id
1 'polypeptide(L)' 'MGEVRIEARSLPAGVTASTRTRADDGHYSLRLGKGRYVLVAVTRQVVPRCPHVLVAVTSPAPVRANITCDSGIR' A
#
# COMPACT_ATOMS: atom_id res chain seq x y z
N MET A 1 -7.39 5.44 14.35
CA MET A 1 -6.63 5.74 13.12
C MET A 1 -7.63 5.58 11.98
N GLY A 2 -7.89 6.60 11.17
CA GLY A 2 -8.92 6.49 10.11
C GLY A 2 -8.51 5.51 9.00
N GLU A 3 -9.45 5.11 8.15
CA GLU A 3 -9.16 4.32 6.94
C GLU A 3 -8.09 5.03 6.08
N VAL A 4 -7.02 4.33 5.72
CA VAL A 4 -5.96 4.83 4.83
C VAL A 4 -6.13 4.21 3.45
N ARG A 5 -6.06 5.04 2.40
CA ARG A 5 -6.07 4.52 1.03
C ARG A 5 -4.70 3.96 0.67
N ILE A 6 -4.67 2.70 0.23
CA ILE A 6 -3.48 2.06 -0.33
C ILE A 6 -3.61 2.03 -1.85
N GLU A 7 -2.59 2.49 -2.55
CA GLU A 7 -2.51 2.43 -4.01
C GLU A 7 -1.38 1.48 -4.44
N ALA A 8 -1.68 0.62 -5.41
CA ALA A 8 -0.67 -0.12 -6.16
C ALA A 8 -0.39 0.62 -7.46
N ARG A 9 0.85 1.06 -7.64
CA ARG A 9 1.30 1.81 -8.81
C ARG A 9 2.25 0.98 -9.65
N SER A 10 1.98 0.85 -10.94
CA SER A 10 2.89 0.25 -11.91
C SER A 10 3.50 1.36 -12.76
N LEU A 11 4.82 1.39 -12.94
CA LEU A 11 5.46 2.37 -13.83
C LEU A 11 5.54 1.79 -15.25
N PRO A 12 5.17 2.56 -16.30
CA PRO A 12 4.74 3.96 -16.29
C PRO A 12 3.22 4.18 -16.13
N ALA A 13 2.43 3.13 -15.99
CA ALA A 13 0.96 3.17 -16.02
C ALA A 13 0.26 3.96 -14.89
N GLY A 14 0.95 4.30 -13.80
CA GLY A 14 0.36 5.00 -12.66
C GLY A 14 -0.41 4.05 -11.73
N VAL A 15 -1.50 4.52 -11.11
CA VAL A 15 -2.32 3.72 -10.17
C VAL A 15 -3.06 2.63 -10.93
N THR A 16 -2.74 1.36 -10.66
CA THR A 16 -3.39 0.21 -11.29
C THR A 16 -4.53 -0.35 -10.43
N ALA A 17 -4.41 -0.26 -9.11
CA ALA A 17 -5.45 -0.65 -8.18
C ALA A 17 -5.35 0.16 -6.89
N SER A 18 -6.46 0.27 -6.17
CA SER A 18 -6.44 0.87 -4.84
C SER A 18 -7.49 0.23 -3.94
N THR A 19 -7.22 0.25 -2.64
CA THR A 19 -8.13 -0.23 -1.60
C THR A 19 -8.03 0.71 -0.39
N ARG A 20 -8.86 0.49 0.62
CA ARG A 20 -8.71 1.13 1.92
C ARG A 20 -8.33 0.09 2.96
N THR A 21 -7.49 0.49 3.90
CA THR A 21 -7.26 -0.31 5.09
C THR A 21 -8.53 -0.40 5.90
N ARG A 22 -8.71 -1.51 6.63
CA ARG A 22 -9.71 -1.57 7.70
C ARG A 22 -9.32 -0.60 8.82
N ALA A 23 -10.34 -0.01 9.44
CA ALA A 23 -10.17 1.07 10.40
C ALA A 23 -9.60 0.61 11.77
N ASP A 24 -9.79 -0.66 12.09
CA ASP A 24 -9.43 -1.29 13.37
C ASP A 24 -7.98 -1.82 13.37
N ASP A 25 -7.59 -2.55 12.33
CA ASP A 25 -6.34 -3.32 12.29
C ASP A 25 -5.37 -2.89 11.18
N GLY A 26 -5.77 -1.97 10.31
CA GLY A 26 -4.95 -1.49 9.19
C GLY A 26 -4.76 -2.52 8.08
N HIS A 27 -5.42 -3.69 8.13
CA HIS A 27 -5.31 -4.70 7.09
C HIS A 27 -5.92 -4.24 5.77
N TYR A 28 -5.31 -4.66 4.67
CA TYR A 28 -5.76 -4.35 3.32
C TYR A 28 -5.51 -5.54 2.40
N SER A 29 -6.27 -5.60 1.31
CA SER A 29 -6.07 -6.58 0.25
C SER A 29 -6.31 -5.95 -1.12
N LEU A 30 -5.48 -6.35 -2.09
CA LEU A 30 -5.51 -5.87 -3.47
C LEU A 30 -5.47 -7.09 -4.40
N ARG A 31 -6.26 -7.05 -5.47
CA ARG A 31 -6.13 -8.01 -6.58
C ARG A 31 -5.28 -7.37 -7.67
N LEU A 32 -4.14 -7.98 -7.96
CA LEU A 32 -3.17 -7.48 -8.93
C LEU A 32 -2.86 -8.58 -9.95
N GLY A 33 -2.65 -8.18 -11.20
CA GLY A 33 -2.09 -9.06 -12.21
C GLY A 33 -0.61 -9.36 -11.94
N LYS A 34 -0.03 -10.26 -12.74
CA LYS A 34 1.42 -10.50 -12.73
C LYS A 34 2.14 -9.19 -13.11
N GLY A 35 3.09 -8.77 -12.29
CA GLY A 35 3.78 -7.49 -12.50
C GLY A 35 4.57 -7.01 -11.28
N ARG A 36 5.24 -5.86 -11.44
CA ARG A 36 5.94 -5.16 -10.36
C ARG A 36 5.17 -3.90 -10.02
N TYR A 37 4.96 -3.68 -8.72
CA TYR A 37 4.17 -2.57 -8.23
C TYR A 37 4.88 -1.88 -7.06
N VAL A 38 4.63 -0.58 -6.94
CA VAL A 38 4.95 0.21 -5.76
C VAL A 38 3.66 0.42 -4.97
N LEU A 39 3.63 -0.07 -3.73
CA LEU A 39 2.55 0.19 -2.80
C LEU A 39 2.80 1.53 -2.10
N VAL A 40 1.78 2.39 -2.11
CA VAL A 40 1.81 3.73 -1.52
C VAL A 40 0.61 3.88 -0.59
N ALA A 41 0.88 4.17 0.69
CA ALA A 41 -0.16 4.61 1.62
C ALA A 41 -0.38 6.11 1.42
N VAL A 42 -1.57 6.49 0.99
CA VAL A 42 -1.92 7.87 0.69
C VAL A 42 -2.39 8.56 1.97
N THR A 43 -1.49 9.33 2.58
CA THR A 43 -1.78 10.20 3.72
C THR A 43 -1.90 11.65 3.23
N ARG A 44 -2.85 12.41 3.79
CA ARG A 44 -3.04 13.84 3.46
C ARG A 44 -2.20 14.78 4.34
N GLN A 45 -1.50 14.21 5.31
CA GLN A 45 -0.73 14.94 6.33
C GLN A 45 0.75 14.58 6.21
N VAL A 46 1.62 15.48 6.69
CA VAL A 46 3.08 15.28 6.71
C VAL A 46 3.46 14.07 7.58
N VAL A 47 2.65 13.77 8.59
CA VAL A 47 2.75 12.58 9.44
C VAL A 47 1.42 11.80 9.44
N PRO A 48 1.46 10.47 9.55
CA PRO A 48 2.65 9.63 9.61
C PRO A 48 3.36 9.54 8.24
N ARG A 49 4.69 9.39 8.26
CA ARG A 49 5.50 9.18 7.06
C ARG A 49 5.48 7.70 6.70
N CYS A 50 4.91 7.37 5.55
CA CYS A 50 4.83 6.00 5.08
C CYS A 50 5.85 5.75 3.96
N PRO A 51 6.70 4.71 4.05
CA PRO A 51 7.60 4.36 2.95
C PRO A 51 6.83 3.79 1.77
N HIS A 52 7.41 3.90 0.57
CA HIS A 52 6.97 3.15 -0.60
C HIS A 52 7.48 1.71 -0.52
N VAL A 53 6.61 0.73 -0.76
CA VAL A 53 6.97 -0.70 -0.68
C VAL A 53 6.92 -1.34 -2.06
N LEU A 54 8.01 -1.98 -2.48
CA LEU A 54 8.08 -2.70 -3.74
C LEU A 54 7.55 -4.12 -3.58
N VAL A 55 6.65 -4.52 -4.47
CA VAL A 55 6.12 -5.89 -4.53
C VAL A 55 6.19 -6.43 -5.96
N ALA A 56 6.50 -7.71 -6.08
CA ALA A 56 6.47 -8.43 -7.35
C ALA A 56 5.44 -9.56 -7.26
N VAL A 57 4.44 -9.51 -8.12
CA VAL A 57 3.45 -10.57 -8.29
C VAL A 57 3.92 -11.45 -9.44
N THR A 58 4.43 -12.64 -9.11
CA THR A 58 5.00 -13.57 -10.10
C THR A 58 4.08 -14.76 -10.39
N SER A 59 3.14 -15.05 -9.48
CA SER A 59 2.16 -16.14 -9.56
C SER A 59 0.83 -15.73 -8.88
N PRO A 60 -0.23 -16.56 -8.97
CA PRO A 60 -1.50 -16.31 -8.27
C PRO A 60 -1.43 -16.45 -6.74
N ALA A 61 -0.28 -16.84 -6.18
CA ALA A 61 -0.12 -17.00 -4.74
C ALA A 61 -0.24 -15.65 -4.02
N PRO A 62 -0.86 -15.59 -2.82
CA PRO A 62 -0.92 -14.37 -2.03
C PRO A 62 0.48 -13.85 -1.66
N VAL A 63 0.71 -12.55 -1.90
CA VAL A 63 1.93 -11.84 -1.46
C VAL A 63 1.59 -11.01 -0.23
N ARG A 64 2.38 -11.15 0.83
CA ARG A 64 2.26 -10.31 2.04
C ARG A 64 3.23 -9.14 1.94
N ALA A 65 2.72 -7.94 2.22
CA ALA A 65 3.51 -6.72 2.25
C ALA A 65 3.01 -5.82 3.37
N ASN A 66 3.92 -5.34 4.22
CA ASN A 66 3.61 -4.44 5.32
C ASN A 66 4.14 -3.04 5.00
N ILE A 67 3.34 -2.02 5.31
CA ILE A 67 3.76 -0.62 5.22
C ILE A 67 3.81 -0.10 6.65
N THR A 68 5.01 0.01 7.21
CA THR A 68 5.20 0.55 8.56
C THR A 68 5.39 2.06 8.46
N CYS A 69 4.36 2.81 8.84
CA CYS A 69 4.42 4.27 8.85
C CYS A 69 4.99 4.78 10.17
N ASP A 70 5.89 5.76 10.08
CA ASP A 70 6.46 6.46 11.23
C ASP A 70 5.53 7.62 11.63
N SER A 71 4.97 7.55 12.83
CA SER A 71 4.10 8.60 13.39
C SER A 71 4.86 9.87 13.76
N GLY A 72 6.20 9.81 13.84
CA GLY A 72 7.04 10.93 14.28
C GLY A 72 6.97 11.21 15.78
N ILE A 73 6.30 10.35 16.55
CA ILE A 73 6.26 10.43 18.01
C ILE A 73 7.38 9.53 18.55
N ARG A 74 8.31 10.12 19.30
CA ARG A 74 9.38 9.43 20.04
C ARG A 74 9.14 9.57 21.54
#